data_AF-A0A835MWX7-F1
#
_entry.id   AF-A0A835MWX7-F1
#
_cell.length_a   1.000
_cell.length_b   1.000
_cell.length_c   1.000
_cell.angle_alpha   90.00
_cell.angle_beta   90.00
_cell.angle_gamma   90.00
#
_symmetry.space_group_name_H-M   'P 1'
#
loop_
_entity.id
_entity.type
_entity.pdbx_description
1 polymer ?
#
loop_
_entity_poly.entity_id
_entity_poly.type
_entity_poly.pdbx_seq_one_letter_code
_entity_poly.pdbx_strand_id
1 'polypeptide(L)'
;MATSSSLISSSFLLPTKPVTLHPRNGNASLFNHRTQITKTSKQPVFRVQAAKLPPGVELPKVEPKFQAPFLGFTRTAEIWNSRACMIGLIGVFVVELIINKGILQVIGVDIGKDGEQLILVNNCNESLWPGVLGGAGHSTPKDGGFLLDSGEEVVLDLPDKWSGRIWGRQGCSFDNNGKGSCDTGDCSGLLHCQGFGGTPPATMVEMTLGSSTSPLHFYDVSLVDGFNLPVSMAPVGGGIGCGVASCEVDLNICCPSALEVKSNGKIVGCKSACLAMQSAKYCCTGDYANPKTCKPSLFAHLFKAICPKAYSYAFDDSSSLNKCRASRYVITFCPPK
;
A
#
# COMPACT_ATOMS: atom_id res chain seq x y z
N MET A 1 -60.18 -34.05 -31.39
CA MET A 1 -59.66 -34.43 -30.05
C MET A 1 -58.16 -34.25 -30.05
N ALA A 2 -57.65 -33.75 -28.93
CA ALA A 2 -56.25 -33.54 -28.54
C ALA A 2 -55.39 -32.54 -29.37
N THR A 3 -55.25 -31.31 -28.85
CA THR A 3 -54.10 -30.43 -29.14
C THR A 3 -53.20 -30.36 -27.91
N SER A 4 -52.00 -30.92 -28.03
CA SER A 4 -50.90 -30.83 -27.05
C SER A 4 -50.31 -29.41 -27.05
N SER A 5 -50.03 -28.87 -25.87
CA SER A 5 -49.41 -27.56 -25.67
C SER A 5 -48.03 -27.72 -25.01
N SER A 6 -46.96 -27.31 -25.69
CA SER A 6 -45.61 -27.20 -25.16
C SER A 6 -45.28 -25.74 -24.80
N LEU A 7 -44.69 -25.53 -23.61
CA LEU A 7 -44.27 -24.23 -23.08
C LEU A 7 -42.76 -24.04 -23.29
N ILE A 8 -42.33 -22.93 -23.88
CA ILE A 8 -40.92 -22.51 -23.94
C ILE A 8 -40.80 -21.18 -23.18
N SER A 9 -39.85 -21.12 -22.23
CA SER A 9 -39.59 -19.98 -21.35
C SER A 9 -38.49 -19.08 -21.94
N SER A 10 -38.78 -17.79 -22.15
CA SER A 10 -37.83 -16.80 -22.65
C SER A 10 -37.32 -15.89 -21.52
N SER A 11 -36.08 -16.13 -21.07
CA SER A 11 -35.41 -15.40 -20.00
C SER A 11 -34.30 -14.49 -20.53
N PHE A 12 -34.59 -13.45 -21.31
CA PHE A 12 -33.57 -12.46 -21.70
C PHE A 12 -34.18 -11.09 -21.97
N LEU A 13 -34.61 -10.37 -20.92
CA LEU A 13 -34.75 -8.90 -20.97
C LEU A 13 -34.51 -8.32 -19.56
N LEU A 14 -33.39 -7.61 -19.39
CA LEU A 14 -33.11 -6.75 -18.22
C LEU A 14 -33.92 -5.45 -18.34
N PRO A 15 -34.58 -4.95 -17.28
CA PRO A 15 -35.28 -3.67 -17.34
C PRO A 15 -34.34 -2.50 -17.07
N THR A 16 -34.28 -1.55 -18.00
CA THR A 16 -33.69 -0.22 -17.82
C THR A 16 -34.64 0.68 -16.99
N LYS A 17 -34.17 1.25 -15.87
CA LYS A 17 -34.89 2.27 -15.09
C LYS A 17 -34.48 3.69 -15.52
N PRO A 18 -35.41 4.62 -15.75
CA PRO A 18 -35.09 6.04 -15.86
C PRO A 18 -35.06 6.69 -14.46
N VAL A 19 -34.12 7.63 -14.27
CA VAL A 19 -33.94 8.45 -13.06
C VAL A 19 -34.63 9.79 -13.28
N THR A 20 -35.47 10.21 -12.32
CA THR A 20 -36.01 11.57 -12.26
C THR A 20 -35.83 12.13 -10.84
N LEU A 21 -35.19 13.29 -10.75
CA LEU A 21 -34.90 14.06 -9.52
C LEU A 21 -35.95 15.17 -9.35
N HIS A 22 -36.50 15.37 -8.13
CA HIS A 22 -36.58 16.66 -7.39
C HIS A 22 -37.39 16.57 -6.05
N PRO A 23 -37.38 17.58 -5.12
CA PRO A 23 -36.91 17.39 -3.73
C PRO A 23 -37.90 17.73 -2.57
N ARG A 24 -37.47 17.38 -1.34
CA ARG A 24 -37.71 17.93 0.03
C ARG A 24 -39.14 18.21 0.55
N ASN A 25 -39.50 17.53 1.66
CA ASN A 25 -39.69 18.06 3.05
C ASN A 25 -40.77 17.26 3.84
N GLY A 26 -40.54 17.03 5.14
CA GLY A 26 -41.63 16.76 6.11
C GLY A 26 -41.37 15.64 7.13
N ASN A 27 -41.34 16.01 8.41
CA ASN A 27 -41.14 15.16 9.59
C ASN A 27 -42.32 14.22 9.93
N ALA A 28 -41.97 13.18 10.72
CA ALA A 28 -42.67 12.68 11.92
C ALA A 28 -43.30 11.26 11.91
N SER A 29 -42.73 10.47 12.84
CA SER A 29 -43.32 9.50 13.78
C SER A 29 -43.96 8.17 13.30
N LEU A 30 -43.28 7.09 13.72
CA LEU A 30 -43.79 5.90 14.44
C LEU A 30 -45.08 5.25 13.95
N PHE A 31 -44.97 4.03 13.40
CA PHE A 31 -45.82 2.90 13.80
C PHE A 31 -45.16 1.56 13.44
N ASN A 32 -45.10 0.68 14.44
CA ASN A 32 -44.80 -0.74 14.33
C ASN A 32 -45.76 -1.41 13.34
N HIS A 33 -45.24 -2.12 12.34
CA HIS A 33 -45.92 -3.32 11.85
C HIS A 33 -44.97 -4.29 11.15
N ARG A 34 -44.76 -5.42 11.83
CA ARG A 34 -44.28 -6.70 11.28
C ARG A 34 -45.12 -7.05 10.05
N THR A 35 -44.53 -7.07 8.87
CA THR A 35 -45.18 -7.53 7.63
C THR A 35 -44.37 -8.67 7.02
N GLN A 36 -45.03 -9.83 6.96
CA GLN A 36 -44.60 -11.02 6.24
C GLN A 36 -44.46 -10.69 4.75
N ILE A 37 -43.28 -10.95 4.17
CA ILE A 37 -43.10 -10.91 2.72
C ILE A 37 -43.52 -12.28 2.18
N THR A 38 -44.79 -12.41 1.82
CA THR A 38 -45.27 -13.45 0.90
C THR A 38 -45.01 -12.97 -0.54
N LYS A 39 -43.92 -13.46 -1.16
CA LYS A 39 -43.68 -13.26 -2.60
C LYS A 39 -44.54 -14.24 -3.40
N THR A 40 -45.73 -13.83 -3.80
CA THR A 40 -46.46 -14.45 -4.92
C THR A 40 -46.34 -13.55 -6.14
N SER A 41 -45.21 -13.64 -6.85
CA SER A 41 -45.11 -13.06 -8.19
C SER A 41 -45.78 -14.01 -9.17
N LYS A 42 -47.05 -13.73 -9.52
CA LYS A 42 -47.69 -14.33 -10.69
C LYS A 42 -47.11 -13.65 -11.93
N GLN A 43 -46.30 -14.37 -12.70
CA GLN A 43 -45.91 -13.91 -14.04
C GLN A 43 -47.15 -13.86 -14.95
N PRO A 44 -47.34 -12.80 -15.76
CA PRO A 44 -48.40 -12.79 -16.75
C PRO A 44 -48.06 -13.78 -17.87
N VAL A 45 -48.93 -14.77 -18.07
CA VAL A 45 -48.82 -15.70 -19.20
C VAL A 45 -49.51 -15.05 -20.39
N PHE A 46 -48.72 -14.61 -21.38
CA PHE A 46 -49.26 -14.13 -22.65
C PHE A 46 -49.49 -15.33 -23.58
N ARG A 47 -50.73 -15.53 -24.03
CA ARG A 47 -51.08 -16.60 -24.97
C ARG A 47 -51.25 -16.01 -26.36
N VAL A 48 -50.25 -16.18 -27.21
CA VAL A 48 -50.31 -15.75 -28.62
C VAL A 48 -50.99 -16.85 -29.43
N GLN A 49 -52.06 -16.50 -30.16
CA GLN A 49 -52.66 -17.39 -31.16
C GLN A 49 -51.84 -17.31 -32.45
N ALA A 50 -51.45 -18.46 -33.00
CA ALA A 50 -50.77 -18.52 -34.28
C ALA A 50 -51.70 -17.99 -35.39
N ALA A 51 -51.19 -17.07 -36.22
CA ALA A 51 -51.92 -16.54 -37.36
C ALA A 51 -52.26 -17.67 -38.35
N LYS A 52 -53.48 -17.65 -38.90
CA LYS A 52 -53.94 -18.63 -39.89
C LYS A 52 -53.22 -18.37 -41.21
N LEU A 53 -52.63 -19.41 -41.81
CA LEU A 53 -51.88 -19.28 -43.07
C LEU A 53 -52.81 -18.81 -44.20
N PRO A 54 -52.33 -17.93 -45.11
CA PRO A 54 -53.09 -17.46 -46.25
C PRO A 54 -53.44 -18.60 -47.23
N PRO A 55 -54.51 -18.48 -48.02
CA PRO A 55 -54.95 -19.53 -48.94
C PRO A 55 -53.85 -19.88 -49.96
N GLY A 56 -53.53 -21.17 -50.09
CA GLY A 56 -52.56 -21.68 -51.07
C GLY A 56 -51.16 -22.03 -50.53
N VAL A 57 -50.90 -21.84 -49.24
CA VAL A 57 -49.62 -22.24 -48.62
C VAL A 57 -49.76 -23.63 -48.02
N GLU A 58 -49.20 -24.64 -48.69
CA GLU A 58 -49.01 -25.97 -48.10
C GLU A 58 -47.79 -25.95 -47.16
N LEU A 59 -48.01 -26.32 -45.91
CA LEU A 59 -46.92 -26.50 -44.94
C LEU A 59 -46.05 -27.70 -45.38
N PRO A 60 -44.72 -27.56 -45.44
CA PRO A 60 -43.85 -28.69 -45.72
C PRO A 60 -44.08 -29.78 -44.67
N LYS A 61 -44.46 -30.98 -45.13
CA LYS A 61 -44.92 -32.10 -44.28
C LYS A 61 -43.81 -32.74 -43.45
N VAL A 62 -42.56 -32.29 -43.62
CA VAL A 62 -41.37 -32.85 -42.99
C VAL A 62 -40.52 -31.69 -42.48
N GLU A 63 -40.27 -31.66 -41.18
CA GLU A 63 -39.24 -30.79 -40.60
C GLU A 63 -37.87 -31.20 -41.17
N PRO A 64 -37.10 -30.27 -41.76
CA PRO A 64 -35.74 -30.58 -42.17
C PRO A 64 -34.93 -30.97 -40.94
N LYS A 65 -34.44 -32.21 -40.92
CA LYS A 65 -33.51 -32.69 -39.90
C LYS A 65 -32.15 -32.02 -40.13
N PHE A 66 -31.94 -30.85 -39.57
CA PHE A 66 -30.61 -30.25 -39.52
C PHE A 66 -29.73 -31.10 -38.59
N GLN A 67 -28.69 -31.72 -39.15
CA GLN A 67 -27.61 -32.24 -38.31
C GLN A 67 -26.91 -31.04 -37.69
N ALA A 68 -26.84 -30.99 -36.36
CA ALA A 68 -26.15 -29.92 -35.67
C ALA A 68 -24.68 -29.90 -36.16
N PRO A 69 -24.16 -28.75 -36.60
CA PRO A 69 -22.78 -28.66 -37.07
C PRO A 69 -21.83 -29.05 -35.94
N PHE A 70 -20.82 -29.86 -36.27
CA PHE A 70 -19.84 -30.37 -35.30
C PHE A 70 -19.02 -29.23 -34.65
N LEU A 71 -18.85 -28.10 -35.36
CA LEU A 71 -18.17 -26.90 -34.90
C LEU A 71 -19.17 -25.75 -34.74
N GLY A 72 -19.33 -25.27 -33.50
CA GLY A 72 -20.23 -24.17 -33.13
C GLY A 72 -20.57 -24.16 -31.64
N PHE A 73 -21.43 -23.22 -31.21
CA PHE A 73 -21.98 -23.15 -29.84
C PHE A 73 -23.02 -24.25 -29.59
N THR A 74 -22.60 -25.51 -29.70
CA THR A 74 -23.45 -26.65 -29.40
C THR A 74 -23.25 -27.08 -27.96
N ARG A 75 -24.29 -27.64 -27.33
CA ARG A 75 -24.21 -28.19 -25.97
C ARG A 75 -23.09 -29.22 -25.83
N THR A 76 -22.81 -29.97 -26.89
CA THR A 76 -21.70 -30.93 -26.94
C THR A 76 -20.36 -30.19 -26.86
N ALA A 77 -20.14 -29.16 -27.68
CA ALA A 77 -18.91 -28.36 -27.65
C ALA A 77 -18.70 -27.65 -26.31
N GLU A 78 -19.77 -27.13 -25.69
CA GLU A 78 -19.71 -26.53 -24.35
C GLU A 78 -19.26 -27.53 -23.29
N ILE A 79 -19.85 -28.74 -23.28
CA ILE A 79 -19.46 -29.80 -22.33
C ILE A 79 -18.00 -30.20 -22.53
N TRP A 80 -17.54 -30.31 -23.77
CA TRP A 80 -16.15 -30.64 -24.07
C TRP A 80 -15.19 -29.52 -23.64
N ASN A 81 -15.51 -28.26 -23.91
CA ASN A 81 -14.70 -27.11 -23.48
C ASN A 81 -14.64 -27.00 -21.94
N SER A 82 -15.76 -27.21 -21.25
CA SER A 82 -15.79 -27.21 -19.78
C SER A 82 -14.96 -28.35 -19.20
N ARG A 83 -15.05 -29.57 -19.77
CA ARG A 83 -14.24 -30.73 -19.32
C ARG A 83 -12.75 -30.50 -19.57
N ALA A 84 -12.39 -30.02 -20.76
CA ALA A 84 -11.00 -29.70 -21.09
C ALA A 84 -10.44 -28.63 -20.15
N CYS A 85 -11.23 -27.60 -19.82
CA CYS A 85 -10.84 -26.57 -18.85
C CYS A 85 -10.60 -27.15 -17.45
N MET A 86 -11.51 -28.01 -16.95
CA MET A 86 -11.36 -28.65 -15.64
C MET A 86 -10.12 -29.56 -15.59
N ILE A 87 -9.86 -30.32 -16.67
CA ILE A 87 -8.65 -31.15 -16.78
C ILE A 87 -7.40 -30.26 -16.78
N GLY A 88 -7.41 -29.15 -17.51
CA GLY A 88 -6.31 -28.18 -17.54
C GLY A 88 -6.02 -27.60 -16.15
N LEU A 89 -7.06 -27.17 -15.43
CA LEU A 89 -6.93 -26.60 -14.09
C LEU A 89 -6.40 -27.62 -13.06
N ILE A 90 -6.90 -28.86 -13.09
CA ILE A 90 -6.37 -29.95 -12.27
C ILE A 90 -4.91 -30.25 -12.64
N GLY A 91 -4.59 -30.26 -13.94
CA GLY A 91 -3.23 -30.45 -14.43
C GLY A 91 -2.26 -29.40 -13.91
N VAL A 92 -2.67 -28.12 -13.86
CA VAL A 92 -1.88 -27.04 -13.26
C VAL A 92 -1.62 -27.32 -11.79
N PHE A 93 -2.64 -27.67 -10.99
CA PHE A 93 -2.44 -28.00 -9.58
C PHE A 93 -1.52 -29.20 -9.36
N VAL A 94 -1.60 -30.23 -10.20
CA VAL A 94 -0.70 -31.39 -10.13
C VAL A 94 0.74 -30.98 -10.42
N VAL A 95 0.95 -30.14 -11.44
CA VAL A 95 2.29 -29.61 -11.77
C VAL A 95 2.83 -28.74 -10.63
N GLU A 96 2.02 -27.86 -10.04
CA GLU A 96 2.41 -27.05 -8.88
C GLU A 96 2.79 -27.91 -7.67
N LEU A 97 2.08 -29.03 -7.45
CA LEU A 97 2.37 -29.98 -6.37
C LEU A 97 3.70 -30.73 -6.61
N ILE A 98 4.01 -31.07 -7.87
CA ILE A 98 5.30 -31.70 -8.23
C ILE A 98 6.47 -30.72 -8.10
N ILE A 99 6.29 -29.47 -8.55
CA ILE A 99 7.36 -28.44 -8.55
C ILE A 99 7.50 -27.78 -7.18
N ASN A 100 6.51 -27.95 -6.29
CA ASN A 100 6.41 -27.29 -4.98
C ASN A 100 6.56 -25.75 -5.08
N LYS A 101 6.14 -25.18 -6.22
CA LYS A 101 6.10 -23.73 -6.52
C LYS A 101 4.89 -23.45 -7.39
N GLY A 102 4.26 -22.29 -7.19
CA GLY A 102 3.13 -21.86 -8.03
C GLY A 102 3.57 -21.61 -9.47
N ILE A 103 2.68 -21.82 -10.44
CA ILE A 103 3.01 -21.65 -11.87
C ILE A 103 3.47 -20.23 -12.20
N LEU A 104 2.97 -19.24 -11.45
CA LEU A 104 3.33 -17.83 -11.58
C LEU A 104 4.77 -17.57 -11.08
N GLN A 105 5.21 -18.27 -10.03
CA GLN A 105 6.60 -18.20 -9.58
C GLN A 105 7.57 -18.84 -10.58
N VAL A 106 7.14 -19.89 -11.30
CA VAL A 106 7.96 -20.55 -12.34
C VAL A 106 8.23 -19.60 -13.52
N ILE A 107 7.29 -18.73 -13.86
CA ILE A 107 7.46 -17.70 -14.91
C ILE A 107 8.08 -16.38 -14.38
N GLY A 108 8.61 -16.38 -13.15
CA GLY A 108 9.29 -15.22 -12.55
C GLY A 108 8.36 -14.14 -11.98
N VAL A 109 7.08 -14.46 -11.75
CA VAL A 109 6.12 -13.58 -11.06
C VAL A 109 6.00 -14.05 -9.61
N ASP A 110 6.68 -13.34 -8.71
CA ASP A 110 6.57 -13.56 -7.26
C ASP A 110 5.16 -13.17 -6.79
N ILE A 111 4.37 -14.17 -6.39
CA ILE A 111 3.04 -13.98 -5.78
C ILE A 111 3.10 -14.57 -4.38
N GLY A 112 2.83 -13.73 -3.38
CA GLY A 112 2.75 -14.16 -1.99
C GLY A 112 4.10 -14.42 -1.32
N LYS A 113 5.04 -13.48 -1.38
CA LYS A 113 6.01 -13.38 -0.28
C LYS A 113 5.24 -12.92 0.96
N ASP A 114 5.26 -13.71 2.02
CA ASP A 114 4.65 -13.36 3.31
C ASP A 114 5.43 -12.19 3.92
N GLY A 115 5.00 -10.96 3.63
CA GLY A 115 5.62 -9.73 4.16
C GLY A 115 5.36 -8.49 3.29
N GLU A 116 5.71 -7.33 3.83
CA GLU A 116 5.61 -6.05 3.14
C GLU A 116 6.87 -5.76 2.32
N GLN A 117 6.73 -4.95 1.27
CA GLN A 117 7.88 -4.45 0.50
C GLN A 117 8.12 -2.97 0.75
N LEU A 118 9.39 -2.60 0.90
CA LEU A 118 9.83 -1.21 0.86
C LEU A 118 10.58 -0.94 -0.43
N ILE A 119 10.19 0.12 -1.14
CA ILE A 119 10.84 0.61 -2.34
C ILE A 119 11.59 1.87 -1.94
N LEU A 120 12.91 1.81 -1.90
CA LEU A 120 13.77 2.94 -1.57
C LEU A 120 14.20 3.61 -2.87
N VAL A 121 13.88 4.89 -3.02
CA VAL A 121 14.16 5.68 -4.22
C VAL A 121 15.09 6.82 -3.86
N ASN A 122 16.21 6.94 -4.58
CA ASN A 122 17.07 8.12 -4.49
C ASN A 122 16.71 9.12 -5.58
N ASN A 123 15.96 10.16 -5.22
CA ASN A 123 15.67 11.29 -6.11
C ASN A 123 16.58 12.51 -5.82
N CYS A 124 17.65 12.32 -5.05
CA CYS A 124 18.66 13.34 -4.84
C CYS A 124 19.59 13.41 -6.06
N ASN A 125 20.27 14.55 -6.27
CA ASN A 125 21.22 14.75 -7.37
C ASN A 125 22.58 14.05 -7.16
N GLU A 126 22.76 13.40 -6.02
CA GLU A 126 24.00 12.73 -5.62
C GLU A 126 23.66 11.33 -5.10
N SER A 127 24.62 10.41 -5.17
CA SER A 127 24.48 9.11 -4.53
C SER A 127 24.41 9.26 -3.02
N LEU A 128 23.60 8.41 -2.39
CA LEU A 128 23.47 8.35 -0.94
C LEU A 128 23.55 6.90 -0.48
N TRP A 129 23.73 6.71 0.82
CA TRP A 129 23.82 5.38 1.40
C TRP A 129 22.71 5.17 2.41
N PRO A 130 21.60 4.47 2.06
CA PRO A 130 20.58 4.18 3.05
C PRO A 130 21.17 3.36 4.20
N GLY A 131 20.78 3.70 5.42
CA GLY A 131 20.93 2.88 6.60
C GLY A 131 19.60 2.22 6.93
N VAL A 132 19.64 0.95 7.31
CA VAL A 132 18.47 0.16 7.70
C VAL A 132 18.77 -0.45 9.06
N LEU A 133 17.82 -0.36 9.98
CA LEU A 133 17.92 -1.01 11.28
C LEU A 133 16.60 -1.65 11.66
N GLY A 134 16.60 -2.98 11.81
CA GLY A 134 15.50 -3.71 12.43
C GLY A 134 15.43 -3.41 13.93
N GLY A 135 14.21 -3.28 14.46
CA GLY A 135 13.96 -3.19 15.89
C GLY A 135 14.30 -4.50 16.62
N ALA A 136 14.15 -4.50 17.95
CA ALA A 136 14.44 -5.68 18.76
C ALA A 136 13.67 -6.92 18.26
N GLY A 137 14.40 -8.00 17.94
CA GLY A 137 13.83 -9.24 17.43
C GLY A 137 13.56 -9.27 15.92
N HIS A 138 13.84 -8.18 15.19
CA HIS A 138 13.71 -8.13 13.74
C HIS A 138 15.07 -8.18 13.04
N SER A 139 15.12 -8.88 11.91
CA SER A 139 16.32 -8.88 11.06
C SER A 139 16.51 -7.52 10.42
N THR A 140 17.76 -7.22 10.06
CA THR A 140 18.13 -6.00 9.35
C THR A 140 18.46 -6.35 7.89
N PRO A 141 17.60 -6.00 6.91
CA PRO A 141 17.87 -6.25 5.50
C PRO A 141 19.18 -5.61 5.01
N LYS A 142 19.77 -6.19 3.96
CA LYS A 142 20.99 -5.68 3.29
C LYS A 142 22.16 -5.38 4.26
N ASP A 143 22.27 -6.16 5.33
CA ASP A 143 23.27 -5.98 6.39
C ASP A 143 23.27 -4.56 7.01
N GLY A 144 22.16 -3.85 6.88
CA GLY A 144 21.91 -2.53 7.45
C GLY A 144 22.39 -1.36 6.61
N GLY A 145 22.98 -1.56 5.43
CA GLY A 145 23.33 -0.43 4.58
C GLY A 145 23.86 -0.80 3.22
N PHE A 146 23.70 0.10 2.25
CA PHE A 146 24.14 -0.11 0.86
C PHE A 146 24.28 1.24 0.15
N LEU A 147 24.90 1.25 -1.04
CA LEU A 147 24.93 2.40 -1.95
C LEU A 147 23.64 2.46 -2.75
N LEU A 148 23.08 3.65 -2.92
CA LEU A 148 21.95 3.92 -3.80
C LEU A 148 22.27 5.13 -4.68
N ASP A 149 22.55 4.90 -5.97
CA ASP A 149 22.94 5.97 -6.88
C ASP A 149 21.77 6.90 -7.22
N SER A 150 22.09 8.10 -7.73
CA SER A 150 21.08 9.08 -8.11
C SER A 150 20.14 8.52 -9.19
N GLY A 151 18.84 8.60 -8.95
CA GLY A 151 17.80 8.07 -9.83
C GLY A 151 17.56 6.56 -9.71
N GLU A 152 18.29 5.85 -8.85
CA GLU A 152 18.09 4.42 -8.64
C GLU A 152 17.01 4.13 -7.59
N GLU A 153 16.46 2.92 -7.70
CA GLU A 153 15.56 2.35 -6.71
C GLU A 153 16.00 0.93 -6.31
N VAL A 154 15.75 0.58 -5.05
CA VAL A 154 15.97 -0.76 -4.51
C VAL A 154 14.71 -1.22 -3.79
N VAL A 155 14.29 -2.45 -4.08
CA VAL A 155 13.19 -3.11 -3.36
C VAL A 155 13.76 -3.99 -2.25
N LEU A 156 13.26 -3.79 -1.04
CA LEU A 156 13.53 -4.61 0.13
C LEU A 156 12.29 -5.43 0.46
N ASP A 157 12.43 -6.75 0.43
CA ASP A 157 11.43 -7.67 0.99
C ASP A 157 11.62 -7.72 2.51
N LEU A 158 10.57 -7.39 3.27
CA LEU A 158 10.61 -7.42 4.73
C LEU A 158 9.95 -8.69 5.28
N PRO A 159 10.42 -9.18 6.44
CA PRO A 159 9.68 -10.20 7.19
C PRO A 159 8.28 -9.71 7.61
N ASP A 160 7.35 -10.64 7.82
CA ASP A 160 6.05 -10.34 8.42
C ASP A 160 6.19 -9.59 9.76
N LYS A 161 5.37 -8.56 9.96
CA LYS A 161 5.35 -7.70 11.16
C LYS A 161 6.66 -6.97 11.43
N TRP A 162 7.45 -6.69 10.40
CA TRP A 162 8.72 -6.00 10.58
C TRP A 162 8.54 -4.62 11.22
N SER A 163 9.39 -4.33 12.20
CA SER A 163 9.50 -3.03 12.85
C SER A 163 10.95 -2.58 12.77
N GLY A 164 11.17 -1.30 12.50
CA GLY A 164 12.51 -0.75 12.35
C GLY A 164 12.51 0.69 11.87
N ARG A 165 13.68 1.13 11.43
CA ARG A 165 13.92 2.49 10.92
C ARG A 165 14.88 2.50 9.74
N ILE A 166 14.72 3.51 8.90
CA ILE A 166 15.55 3.78 7.71
C ILE A 166 15.96 5.25 7.72
N TRP A 167 17.18 5.55 7.30
CA TRP A 167 17.68 6.92 7.13
C TRP A 167 18.62 6.99 5.93
N GLY A 168 18.88 8.20 5.42
CA GLY A 168 19.88 8.42 4.39
C GLY A 168 21.20 8.92 4.98
N ARG A 169 22.33 8.48 4.41
CA ARG A 169 23.67 8.96 4.73
C ARG A 169 24.25 9.71 3.53
N GLN A 170 24.91 10.83 3.76
CA GLN A 170 25.48 11.69 2.71
C GLN A 170 26.96 11.96 2.94
N GLY A 171 27.68 12.28 1.86
CA GLY A 171 29.12 12.58 1.92
C GLY A 171 29.95 11.39 2.40
N CYS A 172 29.58 10.17 2.00
CA CYS A 172 30.26 8.97 2.44
C CYS A 172 31.47 8.62 1.56
N SER A 173 32.52 8.11 2.20
CA SER A 173 33.67 7.50 1.52
C SER A 173 34.06 6.23 2.26
N PHE A 174 34.02 5.10 1.57
CA PHE A 174 34.38 3.78 2.12
C PHE A 174 35.54 3.15 1.33
N ASP A 175 36.40 2.42 2.03
CA ASP A 175 37.43 1.59 1.44
C ASP A 175 36.85 0.28 0.86
N ASN A 176 37.71 -0.55 0.26
CA ASN A 176 37.32 -1.85 -0.30
C ASN A 176 36.79 -2.85 0.75
N ASN A 177 37.01 -2.59 2.05
CA ASN A 177 36.49 -3.39 3.15
C ASN A 177 35.17 -2.84 3.70
N GLY A 178 34.61 -1.79 3.08
CA GLY A 178 33.40 -1.13 3.55
C GLY A 178 33.60 -0.30 4.82
N LYS A 179 34.82 0.15 5.12
CA LYS A 179 35.15 1.01 6.27
C LYS A 179 35.45 2.43 5.82
N GLY A 180 35.00 3.41 6.58
CA GLY A 180 35.07 4.80 6.17
C GLY A 180 34.30 5.74 7.09
N SER A 181 33.67 6.75 6.51
CA SER A 181 32.85 7.72 7.23
C SER A 181 31.86 8.41 6.30
N CYS A 182 30.77 8.92 6.86
CA CYS A 182 29.83 9.84 6.21
C CYS A 182 29.78 11.19 6.93
N ASP A 183 29.50 12.27 6.19
CA ASP A 183 29.27 13.61 6.75
C ASP A 183 28.05 13.64 7.68
N THR A 184 26.99 12.91 7.33
CA THR A 184 25.77 12.77 8.14
C THR A 184 25.21 11.35 8.14
N GLY A 185 24.54 10.98 9.22
CA GLY A 185 23.88 9.67 9.37
C GLY A 185 24.83 8.48 9.50
N ASP A 186 26.13 8.71 9.69
CA ASP A 186 27.15 7.64 9.75
C ASP A 186 26.80 6.55 10.78
N CYS A 187 27.08 5.28 10.47
CA CYS A 187 26.80 4.15 11.36
C CYS A 187 28.09 3.41 11.74
N SER A 188 28.90 4.06 12.58
CA SER A 188 30.19 3.53 13.08
C SER A 188 31.26 3.36 11.99
N GLY A 189 31.20 4.18 10.94
CA GLY A 189 32.14 4.15 9.82
C GLY A 189 32.02 2.92 8.94
N LEU A 190 30.83 2.28 8.89
CA LEU A 190 30.59 1.06 8.13
C LEU A 190 29.64 1.30 6.95
N LEU A 191 29.96 0.71 5.79
CA LEU A 191 29.06 0.68 4.64
C LEU A 191 27.77 -0.10 4.98
N HIS A 192 27.95 -1.28 5.54
CA HIS A 192 26.89 -2.13 6.08
C HIS A 192 26.78 -1.86 7.59
N CYS A 193 25.68 -1.27 8.05
CA CYS A 193 25.59 -0.78 9.43
C CYS A 193 25.58 -1.88 10.49
N GLN A 194 25.38 -3.16 10.16
CA GLN A 194 25.51 -4.29 11.10
C GLN A 194 24.78 -4.13 12.45
N GLY A 195 23.62 -3.45 12.45
CA GLY A 195 22.84 -3.19 13.66
C GLY A 195 23.18 -1.89 14.41
N PHE A 196 24.20 -1.15 13.97
CA PHE A 196 24.46 0.21 14.46
C PHE A 196 23.42 1.19 13.89
N GLY A 197 22.90 2.06 14.76
CA GLY A 197 22.04 3.18 14.34
C GLY A 197 22.85 4.31 13.70
N GLY A 198 22.17 5.15 12.92
CA GLY A 198 22.75 6.35 12.35
C GLY A 198 23.10 7.38 13.42
N THR A 199 24.27 7.99 13.29
CA THR A 199 24.73 9.09 14.14
C THR A 199 23.96 10.37 13.78
N PRO A 200 23.24 10.98 14.73
CA PRO A 200 22.50 12.21 14.46
C PRO A 200 23.40 13.42 14.12
N PRO A 201 22.94 14.40 13.32
CA PRO A 201 21.57 14.53 12.84
C PRO A 201 21.25 13.64 11.64
N ALA A 202 20.10 12.98 11.69
CA ALA A 202 19.60 12.17 10.59
C ALA A 202 18.07 12.15 10.59
N THR A 203 17.46 12.41 9.44
CA THR A 203 16.01 12.26 9.26
C THR A 203 15.68 10.78 9.23
N MET A 204 14.82 10.35 10.16
CA MET A 204 14.43 8.95 10.30
C MET A 204 13.08 8.71 9.65
N VAL A 205 12.95 7.57 8.97
CA VAL A 205 11.67 6.96 8.63
C VAL A 205 11.48 5.80 9.59
N GLU A 206 10.39 5.81 10.35
CA GLU A 206 10.11 4.81 11.38
C GLU A 206 8.83 4.06 11.02
N MET A 207 8.84 2.74 11.21
CA MET A 207 7.66 1.93 10.88
C MET A 207 7.54 0.67 11.73
N THR A 208 6.30 0.25 11.93
CA THR A 208 5.90 -1.03 12.49
C THR A 208 4.78 -1.57 11.62
N LEU A 209 5.08 -2.57 10.79
CA LEU A 209 4.20 -3.09 9.75
C LEU A 209 3.35 -4.26 10.29
N GLY A 210 2.54 -3.96 11.31
CA GLY A 210 1.74 -4.96 12.02
C GLY A 210 2.43 -5.49 13.29
N SER A 211 1.65 -6.20 14.11
CA SER A 211 2.10 -6.83 15.35
C SER A 211 1.38 -8.15 15.59
N SER A 212 1.70 -8.84 16.69
CA SER A 212 0.95 -10.03 17.12
C SER A 212 -0.51 -9.74 17.49
N THR A 213 -0.84 -8.48 17.79
CA THR A 213 -2.17 -8.06 18.26
C THR A 213 -2.96 -7.23 17.25
N SER A 214 -2.34 -6.73 16.18
CA SER A 214 -2.99 -5.88 15.19
C SER A 214 -2.35 -5.99 13.80
N PRO A 215 -3.13 -6.08 12.71
CA PRO A 215 -2.62 -6.04 11.35
C PRO A 215 -2.40 -4.61 10.83
N LEU A 216 -2.60 -3.58 11.67
CA LEU A 216 -2.41 -2.19 11.26
C LEU A 216 -0.93 -1.82 11.23
N HIS A 217 -0.54 -1.06 10.21
CA HIS A 217 0.80 -0.52 10.10
C HIS A 217 0.82 0.90 10.65
N PHE A 218 1.92 1.22 11.32
CA PHE A 218 2.22 2.53 11.88
C PHE A 218 3.50 3.00 11.24
N TYR A 219 3.52 4.22 10.71
CA TYR A 219 4.72 4.79 10.10
C TYR A 219 4.72 6.30 10.15
N ASP A 220 5.92 6.86 10.18
CA ASP A 220 6.15 8.29 10.26
C ASP A 220 7.54 8.68 9.74
N VAL A 221 7.73 9.97 9.55
CA VAL A 221 9.03 10.61 9.34
C VAL A 221 9.31 11.42 10.60
N SER A 222 10.51 11.30 11.13
CA SER A 222 10.88 11.82 12.45
C SER A 222 12.13 12.68 12.37
N LEU A 223 12.02 13.88 12.94
CA LEU A 223 13.08 14.88 13.11
C LEU A 223 13.54 14.97 14.57
N VAL A 224 13.16 13.99 15.41
CA VAL A 224 13.59 13.89 16.81
C VAL A 224 15.11 13.81 16.89
N ASP A 225 15.71 13.04 15.97
CA ASP A 225 17.15 12.91 15.77
C ASP A 225 17.71 13.96 14.79
N GLY A 226 16.98 15.05 14.55
CA GLY A 226 17.41 16.14 13.66
C GLY A 226 17.11 15.86 12.19
N PHE A 227 17.75 16.64 11.33
CA PHE A 227 17.56 16.62 9.89
C PHE A 227 18.90 16.59 9.16
N ASN A 228 18.97 15.83 8.07
CA ASN A 228 20.09 15.92 7.13
C ASN A 228 19.61 16.06 5.68
N LEU A 229 18.55 15.33 5.29
CA LEU A 229 17.99 15.40 3.94
C LEU A 229 16.48 15.19 3.92
N PRO A 230 15.76 15.73 2.91
CA PRO A 230 14.31 15.54 2.78
C PRO A 230 13.93 14.10 2.50
N VAL A 231 12.88 13.59 3.17
CA VAL A 231 12.39 12.22 3.00
C VAL A 231 10.87 12.17 3.07
N SER A 232 10.27 11.27 2.28
CA SER A 232 8.86 10.91 2.40
C SER A 232 8.67 9.39 2.41
N MET A 233 7.64 8.92 3.11
CA MET A 233 7.12 7.56 3.05
C MET A 233 5.64 7.58 2.68
N ALA A 234 5.28 6.80 1.66
CA ALA A 234 3.90 6.67 1.17
C ALA A 234 3.57 5.22 0.79
N PRO A 235 2.35 4.73 1.04
CA PRO A 235 1.93 3.39 0.60
C PRO A 235 1.67 3.34 -0.92
N VAL A 236 2.08 2.23 -1.56
CA VAL A 236 1.76 1.93 -2.97
C VAL A 236 0.50 1.10 -3.03
N GLY A 237 -0.61 1.77 -3.32
CA GLY A 237 -1.92 1.16 -3.14
C GLY A 237 -2.23 0.99 -1.65
N GLY A 238 -3.47 1.25 -1.27
CA GLY A 238 -3.87 1.22 0.13
C GLY A 238 -5.36 1.47 0.26
N GLY A 239 -5.94 1.07 1.39
CA GLY A 239 -7.31 1.42 1.73
C GLY A 239 -7.50 2.94 1.86
N ILE A 240 -8.75 3.38 1.87
CA ILE A 240 -9.10 4.78 2.17
C ILE A 240 -8.50 5.15 3.54
N GLY A 241 -7.76 6.27 3.62
CA GLY A 241 -7.22 6.81 4.87
C GLY A 241 -5.71 6.67 5.07
N CYS A 242 -4.98 6.11 4.10
CA CYS A 242 -3.52 6.09 4.13
C CYS A 242 -2.94 7.48 3.75
N GLY A 243 -2.25 8.14 4.69
CA GLY A 243 -1.58 9.42 4.45
C GLY A 243 -0.14 9.28 3.97
N VAL A 244 0.54 10.42 3.85
CA VAL A 244 1.97 10.50 3.52
C VAL A 244 2.68 11.04 4.75
N ALA A 245 3.70 10.32 5.22
CA ALA A 245 4.63 10.83 6.22
C ALA A 245 5.78 11.53 5.49
N SER A 246 6.07 12.80 5.78
CA SER A 246 7.12 13.49 5.03
C SER A 246 7.69 14.73 5.69
N CYS A 247 8.95 14.98 5.32
CA CYS A 247 9.62 16.26 5.42
C CYS A 247 10.28 16.54 4.06
N GLU A 248 9.54 17.23 3.19
CA GLU A 248 9.89 17.42 1.76
C GLU A 248 10.77 18.66 1.53
N VAL A 249 10.84 19.56 2.52
CA VAL A 249 11.61 20.80 2.45
C VAL A 249 13.01 20.57 2.99
N ASP A 250 14.01 21.16 2.33
CA ASP A 250 15.38 21.18 2.85
C ASP A 250 15.49 22.13 4.05
N LEU A 251 15.40 21.55 5.24
CA LEU A 251 15.53 22.24 6.53
C LEU A 251 16.92 22.85 6.74
N ASN A 252 17.96 22.40 6.03
CA ASN A 252 19.31 22.96 6.16
C ASN A 252 19.37 24.43 5.74
N ILE A 253 18.50 24.87 4.81
CA ILE A 253 18.41 26.26 4.33
C ILE A 253 17.96 27.21 5.44
N CYS A 254 17.10 26.74 6.34
CA CYS A 254 16.50 27.53 7.41
C CYS A 254 16.98 27.09 8.80
N CYS A 255 18.06 26.29 8.87
CA CYS A 255 18.57 25.77 10.12
C CYS A 255 19.09 26.91 10.99
N PRO A 256 18.60 27.09 12.22
CA PRO A 256 19.14 28.09 13.14
C PRO A 256 20.63 27.83 13.41
N SER A 257 21.45 28.88 13.50
CA SER A 257 22.90 28.73 13.62
C SER A 257 23.38 27.98 14.86
N ALA A 258 22.57 27.91 15.91
CA ALA A 258 22.87 27.08 17.08
C ALA A 258 22.72 25.56 16.82
N LEU A 259 22.07 25.16 15.72
CA LEU A 259 21.73 23.79 15.37
C LEU A 259 22.50 23.29 14.13
N GLU A 260 23.19 24.16 13.41
CA GLU A 260 23.91 23.83 12.17
C GLU A 260 25.01 22.78 12.40
N VAL A 261 25.08 21.79 11.52
CA VAL A 261 26.23 20.91 11.33
C VAL A 261 26.85 21.25 9.98
N LYS A 262 28.16 21.53 9.97
CA LYS A 262 28.88 21.92 8.75
C LYS A 262 29.93 20.88 8.37
N SER A 263 30.00 20.59 7.07
CA SER A 263 31.12 19.89 6.45
C SER A 263 31.58 20.71 5.24
N ASN A 264 32.89 20.92 5.09
CA ASN A 264 33.50 21.72 4.03
C ASN A 264 32.86 23.12 3.84
N GLY A 265 32.46 23.77 4.94
CA GLY A 265 31.83 25.09 4.92
C GLY A 265 30.35 25.12 4.52
N LYS A 266 29.76 23.99 4.12
CA LYS A 266 28.33 23.83 3.80
C LYS A 266 27.58 23.26 5.00
N ILE A 267 26.35 23.73 5.24
CA ILE A 267 25.45 23.12 6.22
C ILE A 267 24.97 21.79 5.64
N VAL A 268 25.33 20.68 6.29
CA VAL A 268 25.01 19.31 5.86
C VAL A 268 23.92 18.68 6.72
N GLY A 269 23.63 19.27 7.88
CA GLY A 269 22.56 18.80 8.76
C GLY A 269 22.13 19.87 9.76
N CYS A 270 20.97 19.65 10.37
CA CYS A 270 20.38 20.47 11.40
C CYS A 270 20.05 19.61 12.62
N LYS A 271 20.72 19.86 13.74
CA LYS A 271 20.47 19.17 15.01
C LYS A 271 19.04 19.45 15.48
N SER A 272 18.41 18.48 16.14
CA SER A 272 17.24 18.75 16.96
C SER A 272 17.63 19.53 18.23
N ALA A 273 16.64 20.08 18.91
CA ALA A 273 16.87 20.78 20.18
C ALA A 273 17.49 19.86 21.24
N CYS A 274 17.11 18.59 21.28
CA CYS A 274 17.70 17.62 22.21
C CYS A 274 19.19 17.46 21.95
N LEU A 275 19.59 17.28 20.69
CA LEU A 275 20.99 17.06 20.32
C LEU A 275 21.87 18.29 20.59
N ALA A 276 21.34 19.49 20.38
CA ALA A 276 22.09 20.72 20.60
C ALA A 276 22.18 21.13 22.08
N MET A 277 21.09 20.94 22.84
CA MET A 277 20.97 21.47 24.21
C MET A 277 21.24 20.41 25.28
N GLN A 278 21.11 19.12 24.95
CA GLN A 278 21.41 17.97 25.82
C GLN A 278 20.76 18.04 27.21
N SER A 279 19.57 18.66 27.31
CA SER A 279 18.85 18.82 28.58
C SER A 279 17.61 17.94 28.62
N ALA A 280 17.24 17.53 29.83
CA ALA A 280 16.06 16.68 30.06
C ALA A 280 14.77 17.27 29.47
N LYS A 281 14.64 18.60 29.49
CA LYS A 281 13.49 19.31 28.92
C LYS A 281 13.40 19.19 27.39
N TYR A 282 14.53 19.25 26.67
CA TYR A 282 14.52 19.13 25.21
C TYR A 282 14.51 17.68 24.73
N CYS A 283 15.07 16.78 25.53
CA CYS A 283 15.13 15.35 25.23
C CYS A 283 13.93 14.56 25.78
N CYS A 284 13.02 15.21 26.50
CA CYS A 284 11.87 14.59 27.15
C CYS A 284 12.25 13.38 28.03
N THR A 285 13.23 13.56 28.92
CA THR A 285 13.70 12.52 29.86
C THR A 285 13.50 12.93 31.31
N GLY A 286 13.62 11.99 32.25
CA GLY A 286 13.44 12.24 33.69
C GLY A 286 12.06 12.83 34.01
N ASP A 287 12.04 13.99 34.68
CA ASP A 287 10.80 14.70 35.02
C ASP A 287 9.97 15.13 33.79
N TYR A 288 10.60 15.16 32.60
CA TYR A 288 9.98 15.49 31.32
C TYR A 288 9.62 14.24 30.50
N ALA A 289 9.66 13.03 31.06
CA ALA A 289 9.41 11.77 30.34
C ALA A 289 7.93 11.48 30.02
N ASN A 290 7.07 12.50 29.96
CA ASN A 290 5.67 12.32 29.56
C ASN A 290 5.13 13.54 28.77
N PRO A 291 4.08 13.36 27.95
CA PRO A 291 3.51 14.45 27.15
C PRO A 291 2.93 15.62 27.97
N LYS A 292 2.60 15.40 29.25
CA LYS A 292 2.07 16.47 30.10
C LYS A 292 3.19 17.43 30.52
N THR A 293 4.39 16.92 30.79
CA THR A 293 5.52 17.71 31.27
C THR A 293 6.48 18.14 30.15
N CYS A 294 6.69 17.34 29.10
CA CYS A 294 7.47 17.77 27.93
C CYS A 294 6.60 18.58 26.96
N LYS A 295 6.83 19.89 26.89
CA LYS A 295 6.15 20.79 25.96
C LYS A 295 7.02 21.08 24.74
N PRO A 296 6.43 21.31 23.55
CA PRO A 296 7.18 21.64 22.36
C PRO A 296 8.01 22.91 22.61
N SER A 297 9.26 22.88 22.14
CA SER A 297 10.15 24.04 22.18
C SER A 297 9.93 24.95 20.98
N LEU A 298 10.56 26.14 20.97
CA LEU A 298 10.59 27.01 19.80
C LEU A 298 11.12 26.28 18.56
N PHE A 299 12.15 25.44 18.73
CA PHE A 299 12.74 24.66 17.64
C PHE A 299 11.81 23.55 17.15
N ALA A 300 11.07 22.89 18.06
CA ALA A 300 10.07 21.90 17.67
C ALA A 300 8.95 22.56 16.84
N HIS A 301 8.46 23.73 17.26
CA HIS A 301 7.49 24.49 16.48
C HIS A 301 8.03 24.92 15.11
N LEU A 302 9.29 25.34 15.01
CA LEU A 302 9.94 25.65 13.74
C LEU A 302 9.98 24.43 12.82
N PHE A 303 10.44 23.29 13.32
CA PHE A 303 10.53 22.06 12.53
C PHE A 303 9.15 21.58 12.09
N LYS A 304 8.14 21.67 12.97
CA LYS A 304 6.75 21.33 12.65
C LYS A 304 6.13 22.27 11.62
N ALA A 305 6.46 23.56 11.66
CA ALA A 305 5.97 24.53 10.68
C ALA A 305 6.54 24.26 9.28
N ILE A 306 7.79 23.82 9.19
CA ILE A 306 8.47 23.51 7.92
C ILE A 306 8.06 22.11 7.41
N CYS A 307 7.97 21.13 8.31
CA CYS A 307 7.63 19.75 8.01
C CYS A 307 6.41 19.29 8.83
N PRO A 308 5.19 19.71 8.45
CA PRO A 308 3.97 19.45 9.23
C PRO A 308 3.59 17.97 9.30
N LYS A 309 4.05 17.15 8.36
CA LYS A 309 3.79 15.70 8.27
C LYS A 309 4.89 14.85 8.93
N ALA A 310 5.79 15.46 9.70
CA ALA A 310 6.85 14.78 10.44
C ALA A 310 6.72 15.03 11.94
N TYR A 311 7.27 14.11 12.74
CA TYR A 311 7.51 14.32 14.16
C TYR A 311 8.62 15.36 14.36
N SER A 312 8.33 16.41 15.11
CA SER A 312 9.29 17.48 15.42
C SER A 312 10.00 17.31 16.77
N TYR A 313 9.42 16.51 17.68
CA TYR A 313 9.99 16.14 18.98
C TYR A 313 9.33 14.86 19.53
N ALA A 314 9.86 14.31 20.63
CA ALA A 314 9.51 12.97 21.13
C ALA A 314 8.01 12.75 21.47
N PHE A 315 7.28 13.80 21.84
CA PHE A 315 5.85 13.71 22.17
C PHE A 315 4.99 14.58 21.26
N ASP A 316 5.40 14.74 20.00
CA ASP A 316 4.57 15.45 19.00
C ASP A 316 3.20 14.79 18.84
N ASP A 317 2.27 15.55 18.29
CA ASP A 317 0.88 15.15 18.19
C ASP A 317 0.68 14.00 17.18
N SER A 318 -0.45 13.30 17.31
CA SER A 318 -0.73 12.09 16.53
C SER A 318 -1.01 12.34 15.04
N SER A 319 -1.08 13.59 14.57
CA SER A 319 -1.19 13.89 13.12
C SER A 319 0.06 13.48 12.33
N SER A 320 1.20 13.36 13.00
CA SER A 320 2.48 12.92 12.40
C SER A 320 2.55 11.41 12.18
N LEU A 321 1.67 10.65 12.84
CA LEU A 321 1.66 9.18 12.79
C LEU A 321 0.58 8.68 11.83
N ASN A 322 1.02 8.06 10.75
CA ASN A 322 0.10 7.44 9.81
C ASN A 322 -0.29 6.03 10.27
N LYS A 323 -1.56 5.68 10.08
CA LYS A 323 -2.16 4.41 10.50
C LYS A 323 -2.93 3.81 9.33
N CYS A 324 -2.37 2.78 8.71
CA CYS A 324 -2.89 2.22 7.47
C CYS A 324 -2.38 0.79 7.29
N ARG A 325 -2.95 0.01 6.36
CA ARG A 325 -2.36 -1.24 5.91
C ARG A 325 -2.16 -1.19 4.40
N ALA A 326 -0.94 -1.47 3.95
CA ALA A 326 -0.57 -1.59 2.55
C ALA A 326 0.49 -2.69 2.39
N SER A 327 0.52 -3.35 1.24
CA SER A 327 1.51 -4.39 0.95
C SER A 327 2.88 -3.83 0.54
N ARG A 328 2.91 -2.58 0.09
CA ARG A 328 4.10 -1.94 -0.45
C ARG A 328 4.15 -0.48 0.01
N TYR A 329 5.34 0.03 0.28
CA TYR A 329 5.58 1.43 0.60
C TYR A 329 6.77 1.95 -0.21
N VAL A 330 6.71 3.21 -0.63
CA VAL A 330 7.85 3.93 -1.22
C VAL A 330 8.42 4.86 -0.16
N ILE A 331 9.74 4.77 0.03
CA ILE A 331 10.54 5.77 0.73
C ILE A 331 11.33 6.52 -0.32
N THR A 332 11.07 7.81 -0.47
CA THR A 332 11.76 8.66 -1.44
C THR A 332 12.67 9.62 -0.69
N PHE A 333 13.96 9.53 -0.96
CA PHE A 333 14.95 10.52 -0.56
C PHE A 333 14.93 11.68 -1.56
N CYS A 334 14.94 12.91 -1.07
CA CYS A 334 14.73 14.14 -1.85
C CYS A 334 13.46 14.08 -2.73
N PRO A 335 12.26 13.88 -2.16
CA PRO A 335 11.02 13.77 -2.93
C PRO A 335 10.78 15.01 -3.81
N PRO A 336 10.15 14.83 -4.99
CA PRO A 336 9.82 15.94 -5.88
C PRO A 336 8.83 16.91 -5.19
N LYS A 337 8.97 18.19 -5.52
CA LYS A 337 8.09 19.27 -5.03
C LYS A 337 6.80 19.36 -5.83
#